data_AF-A0A9W4T2Q4-F1
#
_entry.id   AF-A0A9W4T2Q4-F1
#
_cell.length_a   1.000
_cell.length_b   1.000
_cell.length_c   1.000
_cell.angle_alpha   90.00
_cell.angle_beta   90.00
_cell.angle_gamma   90.00
#
_symmetry.space_group_name_H-M   'P 1'
#
loop_
_entity.id
_entity.type
_entity.pdbx_description
1 polymer ?
#
loop_
_entity_poly.entity_id
_entity_poly.type
_entity_poly.pdbx_seq_one_letter_code
_entity_poly.pdbx_strand_id
1 'polypeptide(L)'
;MKSQREKLNMKISKKKSPPKKIVDSIRKELTNPNFPYKNIGLRPDATPLEKNKYGICQKILAYKQDNELNTEEIAENIQLTTPETEDIFFARIDKFTLDRLMDYATRLGIILQIKEEKPTSADLGRTSRNDIHVLRKFNGRVRKHL
;
A
#
# COMPACT_ATOMS: atom_id res chain seq x y z
N MET A 1 14.90 29.32 -42.16
CA MET A 1 15.06 29.27 -40.69
C MET A 1 14.30 28.04 -40.18
N LYS A 2 14.97 26.99 -39.68
CA LYS A 2 14.29 25.79 -39.17
C LYS A 2 13.56 26.11 -37.87
N SER A 3 12.25 25.80 -37.85
CA SER A 3 11.31 26.09 -36.76
C SER A 3 11.79 25.46 -35.44
N GLN A 4 11.61 26.17 -34.33
CA GLN A 4 12.01 25.72 -32.98
C GLN A 4 11.42 24.34 -32.61
N ARG A 5 10.34 23.90 -33.27
CA ARG A 5 9.75 22.56 -33.12
C ARG A 5 10.66 21.43 -33.65
N GLU A 6 11.42 21.64 -34.73
CA GLU A 6 12.37 20.63 -35.24
C GLU A 6 13.59 20.47 -34.31
N LYS A 7 14.00 21.55 -33.63
CA LYS A 7 15.09 21.51 -32.64
C LYS A 7 14.69 20.78 -31.35
N LEU A 8 13.40 20.79 -30.97
CA LEU A 8 12.89 20.03 -29.84
C LEU A 8 12.86 18.52 -30.14
N ASN A 9 12.45 18.13 -31.36
CA ASN A 9 12.43 16.73 -31.79
C ASN A 9 13.83 16.10 -31.94
N MET A 10 14.88 16.89 -32.18
CA MET A 10 16.28 16.41 -32.20
C MET A 10 16.90 16.24 -30.80
N LYS A 11 16.34 16.87 -29.75
CA LYS A 11 16.86 16.80 -28.38
C LYS A 11 16.29 15.65 -27.55
N ILE A 12 15.30 14.92 -28.05
CA ILE A 12 14.99 13.57 -27.56
C ILE A 12 16.07 12.64 -28.15
N SER A 13 17.29 12.83 -27.66
CA SER A 13 18.42 11.95 -27.94
C SER A 13 17.94 10.52 -27.71
N LYS A 14 18.06 9.68 -28.75
CA LYS A 14 17.84 8.24 -28.67
C LYS A 14 18.77 7.70 -27.58
N LYS A 15 18.31 7.65 -26.33
CA LYS A 15 19.06 7.00 -25.25
C LYS A 15 19.30 5.57 -25.72
N LYS A 16 20.56 5.18 -25.88
CA LYS A 16 20.91 3.80 -26.26
C LYS A 16 20.32 2.88 -25.19
N SER A 17 19.48 1.94 -25.61
CA SER A 17 18.96 0.91 -24.71
C SER A 17 20.13 0.21 -24.00
N PRO A 18 20.00 -0.16 -22.73
CA PRO A 18 21.01 -0.96 -22.05
C PRO A 18 21.33 -2.24 -22.84
N PRO A 19 22.59 -2.71 -22.82
CA PRO A 19 22.97 -3.98 -23.42
C PRO A 19 22.08 -5.13 -22.93
N LYS A 20 21.59 -5.99 -23.84
CA LYS A 20 20.72 -7.14 -23.50
C LYS A 20 21.28 -8.00 -22.38
N LYS A 21 22.59 -8.28 -22.40
CA LYS A 21 23.28 -9.06 -21.36
C LYS A 21 23.08 -8.49 -19.95
N ILE A 22 23.07 -7.16 -19.79
CA ILE A 22 22.87 -6.49 -18.49
C ILE A 22 21.41 -6.62 -18.06
N VAL A 23 20.48 -6.43 -19.00
CA VAL A 23 19.05 -6.60 -18.70
C VAL A 23 18.74 -8.04 -18.29
N ASP A 24 19.33 -9.02 -18.97
CA ASP A 24 19.14 -10.44 -18.68
C ASP A 24 19.76 -10.85 -17.34
N SER A 25 20.93 -10.28 -16.98
CA SER A 25 21.53 -10.53 -15.66
C SER A 25 20.67 -9.96 -14.53
N ILE A 26 20.18 -8.72 -14.67
CA ILE A 26 19.27 -8.09 -13.70
C ILE A 26 17.98 -8.91 -13.58
N ARG A 27 17.39 -9.33 -14.70
CA ARG A 27 16.19 -10.18 -14.68
C ARG A 27 16.44 -11.49 -13.93
N LYS A 28 17.57 -12.15 -14.20
CA LYS A 28 17.93 -13.41 -13.53
C LYS A 28 18.09 -13.22 -12.03
N GLU A 29 18.71 -12.13 -11.61
CA GLU A 29 18.88 -11.77 -10.20
C GLU A 29 17.54 -11.50 -9.51
N LEU A 30 16.70 -10.64 -10.09
CA LEU A 30 15.40 -10.27 -9.52
C LEU A 30 14.36 -11.40 -9.54
N THR A 31 14.54 -12.41 -10.42
CA THR A 31 13.66 -13.59 -10.48
C THR A 31 14.09 -14.67 -9.48
N ASN A 32 15.25 -14.54 -8.84
CA ASN A 32 15.70 -15.51 -7.83
C ASN A 32 14.68 -15.58 -6.67
N PRO A 33 14.13 -16.77 -6.35
CA PRO A 33 13.16 -16.90 -5.27
C PRO A 33 13.69 -16.47 -3.90
N ASN A 34 15.01 -16.55 -3.69
CA ASN A 34 15.68 -16.14 -2.46
C ASN A 34 16.20 -14.70 -2.49
N PHE A 35 15.81 -13.89 -3.48
CA PHE A 35 16.22 -12.49 -3.53
C PHE A 35 15.57 -11.72 -2.37
N PRO A 36 16.36 -11.14 -1.44
CA PRO A 36 15.84 -10.57 -0.20
C PRO A 36 15.02 -9.29 -0.43
N TYR A 37 15.32 -8.53 -1.50
CA TYR A 37 14.73 -7.21 -1.78
C TYR A 37 13.58 -7.29 -2.79
N LYS A 38 12.62 -8.16 -2.53
CA LYS A 38 11.45 -8.36 -3.40
C LYS A 38 10.23 -7.61 -2.87
N ASN A 39 9.69 -6.68 -3.66
CA ASN A 39 8.40 -6.06 -3.39
C ASN A 39 7.28 -7.09 -3.56
N ILE A 40 6.44 -7.24 -2.53
CA ILE A 40 5.32 -8.18 -2.53
C ILE A 40 4.08 -7.46 -3.06
N GLY A 41 3.69 -7.81 -4.29
CA GLY A 41 2.43 -7.36 -4.87
C GLY A 41 1.23 -8.01 -4.20
N LEU A 42 0.10 -7.30 -4.20
CA LEU A 42 -1.18 -7.87 -3.79
C LEU A 42 -1.64 -8.96 -4.76
N ARG A 43 -2.31 -9.97 -4.21
CA ARG A 43 -3.04 -10.95 -5.03
C ARG A 43 -4.29 -10.30 -5.65
N PRO A 44 -4.80 -10.83 -6.78
CA PRO A 44 -6.01 -10.31 -7.42
C PRO A 44 -7.26 -10.37 -6.51
N ASP A 45 -7.29 -11.33 -5.59
CA ASP A 45 -8.37 -11.57 -4.61
C ASP A 45 -8.10 -10.92 -3.25
N ALA A 46 -7.15 -9.98 -3.16
CA ALA A 46 -6.81 -9.31 -1.91
C ALA A 46 -8.04 -8.66 -1.25
N THR A 47 -8.18 -8.90 0.06
CA THR A 47 -9.24 -8.34 0.89
C THR A 47 -9.13 -6.81 0.99
N PRO A 48 -10.22 -6.10 1.33
CA PRO A 48 -10.16 -4.65 1.57
C PRO A 48 -9.13 -4.26 2.63
N LEU A 49 -8.93 -5.10 3.65
CA LEU A 49 -7.93 -4.90 4.69
C LEU A 49 -6.51 -4.95 4.12
N GLU A 50 -6.19 -5.97 3.33
CA GLU A 50 -4.88 -6.09 2.67
C GLU A 50 -4.61 -4.95 1.70
N LYS A 51 -5.63 -4.54 0.91
CA LYS A 51 -5.53 -3.37 0.03
C LYS A 51 -5.20 -2.10 0.80
N ASN A 52 -5.85 -1.87 1.95
CA ASN A 52 -5.58 -0.72 2.80
C ASN A 52 -4.18 -0.75 3.40
N LYS A 53 -3.74 -1.88 3.97
CA LYS A 53 -2.36 -2.04 4.47
C LYS A 53 -1.32 -1.75 3.38
N TYR A 54 -1.51 -2.35 2.20
CA TYR A 54 -0.63 -2.15 1.06
C TYR A 54 -0.59 -0.68 0.63
N GLY A 55 -1.75 -0.03 0.55
CA GLY A 55 -1.85 1.39 0.24
C GLY A 55 -1.07 2.27 1.22
N ILE A 56 -1.06 1.94 2.50
CA ILE A 56 -0.26 2.66 3.51
C ILE A 56 1.24 2.42 3.28
N CYS A 57 1.67 1.18 3.06
CA CYS A 57 3.07 0.87 2.72
C CYS A 57 3.56 1.68 1.51
N GLN A 58 2.75 1.76 0.44
CA GLN A 58 3.09 2.54 -0.75
C GLN A 58 3.19 4.04 -0.46
N LYS A 59 2.33 4.59 0.40
CA LYS A 59 2.41 5.99 0.81
C LYS A 59 3.68 6.29 1.61
N ILE A 60 4.07 5.41 2.52
CA ILE A 60 5.31 5.55 3.30
C ILE A 60 6.54 5.49 2.35
N LEU A 61 6.54 4.57 1.39
CA LEU A 61 7.61 4.50 0.38
C LEU A 61 7.66 5.76 -0.49
N ALA A 62 6.51 6.25 -0.96
CA ALA A 62 6.44 7.49 -1.73
C ALA A 62 6.96 8.67 -0.92
N TYR A 63 6.58 8.78 0.37
CA TYR A 63 7.10 9.82 1.26
C TYR A 63 8.63 9.80 1.35
N LYS A 64 9.25 8.62 1.50
CA LYS A 64 10.71 8.48 1.48
C LYS A 64 11.31 9.00 0.17
N GLN A 65 10.70 8.67 -0.97
CA GLN A 65 11.19 9.07 -2.29
C GLN A 65 11.03 10.58 -2.53
N ASP A 66 9.87 11.14 -2.19
CA ASP A 66 9.53 12.54 -2.40
C ASP A 66 10.37 13.49 -1.54
N ASN A 67 10.82 13.01 -0.37
CA ASN A 67 11.67 13.77 0.55
C ASN A 67 13.16 13.37 0.47
N GLU A 68 13.53 12.51 -0.48
CA GLU A 68 14.91 12.02 -0.68
C GLU A 68 15.57 11.43 0.58
N LEU A 69 14.77 10.84 1.47
CA LEU A 69 15.24 10.31 2.75
C LEU A 69 15.91 8.94 2.57
N ASN A 70 16.92 8.69 3.40
CA ASN A 70 17.51 7.36 3.54
C ASN A 70 16.60 6.46 4.40
N THR A 71 16.92 5.16 4.47
CA THR A 71 16.11 4.20 5.24
C THR A 71 16.26 4.41 6.74
N GLU A 72 17.44 4.80 7.23
CA GLU A 72 17.71 5.03 8.66
C GLU A 72 16.89 6.20 9.21
N GLU A 73 16.78 7.31 8.47
CA GLU A 73 15.98 8.48 8.84
C GLU A 73 14.50 8.14 8.99
N ILE A 74 13.96 7.33 8.07
CA ILE A 74 12.58 6.85 8.19
C ILE A 74 12.43 5.94 9.41
N ALA A 75 13.38 5.01 9.60
CA ALA A 75 13.36 4.05 10.71
C ALA A 75 13.37 4.76 12.06
N GLU A 76 14.21 5.79 12.22
CA GLU A 76 14.25 6.65 13.41
C GLU A 76 12.92 7.37 13.65
N ASN A 77 12.34 7.98 12.61
CA ASN A 77 11.08 8.73 12.72
C ASN A 77 9.89 7.84 13.15
N ILE A 78 9.84 6.59 12.68
CA ILE A 78 8.76 5.64 13.01
C ILE A 78 9.14 4.67 14.13
N GLN A 79 10.33 4.80 14.72
CA GLN A 79 10.87 3.99 15.82
C GLN A 79 10.91 2.49 15.50
N LEU A 80 11.39 2.15 14.30
CA LEU A 80 11.65 0.78 13.87
C LEU A 80 13.13 0.57 13.60
N THR A 81 13.54 -0.69 13.46
CA THR A 81 14.86 -1.00 12.92
C THR A 81 14.88 -0.82 11.39
N THR A 82 16.06 -0.63 10.81
CA THR A 82 16.23 -0.54 9.34
C THR A 82 15.61 -1.75 8.61
N PRO A 83 15.81 -3.02 9.05
CA PRO A 83 15.20 -4.17 8.39
C PRO A 83 13.66 -4.20 8.49
N GLU A 84 13.07 -3.80 9.61
CA GLU A 84 11.61 -3.70 9.75
C GLU A 84 11.04 -2.58 8.88
N THR A 85 11.79 -1.49 8.73
CA THR A 85 11.41 -0.38 7.85
C THR A 85 11.45 -0.82 6.38
N GLU A 86 12.46 -1.61 5.99
CA GLU A 86 12.51 -2.24 4.67
C GLU A 86 11.32 -3.19 4.42
N ASP A 87 10.87 -3.93 5.44
CA ASP A 87 9.67 -4.76 5.33
C ASP A 87 8.43 -3.94 4.90
N ILE A 88 8.32 -2.69 5.36
CA ILE A 88 7.25 -1.76 4.94
C ILE A 88 7.45 -1.37 3.47
N PHE A 89 8.67 -1.01 3.05
CA PHE A 89 8.97 -0.61 1.67
C PHE A 89 8.74 -1.73 0.65
N PHE A 90 8.96 -2.98 1.06
CA PHE A 90 8.66 -4.15 0.25
C PHE A 90 7.22 -4.65 0.39
N ALA A 91 6.36 -3.90 1.08
CA ALA A 91 4.95 -4.19 1.28
C ALA A 91 4.69 -5.59 1.86
N ARG A 92 5.50 -6.02 2.84
CA ARG A 92 5.30 -7.27 3.59
C ARG A 92 4.17 -7.11 4.61
N ILE A 93 2.96 -6.89 4.12
CA ILE A 93 1.77 -6.49 4.90
C ILE A 93 1.36 -7.49 5.99
N ASP A 94 1.78 -8.74 5.90
CA ASP A 94 1.51 -9.78 6.89
C ASP A 94 2.24 -9.54 8.22
N LYS A 95 3.36 -8.79 8.18
CA LYS A 95 4.15 -8.47 9.38
C LYS A 95 3.57 -7.34 10.23
N PHE A 96 2.58 -6.60 9.70
CA PHE A 96 2.06 -5.41 10.34
C PHE A 96 0.54 -5.43 10.48
N THR A 97 0.04 -4.94 11.61
CA THR A 97 -1.38 -4.63 11.77
C THR A 97 -1.71 -3.32 11.06
N LEU A 98 -2.99 -3.12 10.72
CA LEU A 98 -3.44 -1.87 10.11
C LEU A 98 -3.13 -0.67 11.03
N ASP A 99 -3.42 -0.81 12.33
CA ASP A 99 -3.20 0.24 13.33
C ASP A 99 -1.73 0.67 13.42
N ARG A 100 -0.79 -0.28 13.39
CA ARG A 100 0.64 0.03 13.39
C ARG A 100 1.06 0.80 12.15
N LEU A 101 0.61 0.38 10.97
CA LEU A 101 0.90 1.10 9.73
C LEU A 101 0.33 2.52 9.74
N MET A 102 -0.87 2.70 10.31
CA MET A 102 -1.46 4.03 10.48
C MET A 102 -0.65 4.91 11.44
N ASP A 103 -0.17 4.35 12.56
CA ASP A 103 0.70 5.07 13.50
C ASP A 103 2.00 5.52 12.82
N TYR A 104 2.67 4.64 12.09
CA TYR A 104 3.89 4.98 11.35
C TYR A 104 3.66 6.09 10.32
N ALA A 105 2.59 5.99 9.53
CA ALA A 105 2.24 7.03 8.57
C ALA A 105 1.93 8.38 9.25
N THR A 106 1.26 8.34 10.40
CA THR A 106 0.91 9.55 11.17
C THR A 106 2.16 10.23 11.73
N ARG A 107 3.14 9.46 12.21
CA ARG A 107 4.44 10.00 12.68
C ARG A 107 5.22 10.69 11.56
N LEU A 108 5.09 10.22 10.32
CA LEU A 108 5.66 10.85 9.14
C LEU A 108 4.82 12.03 8.60
N GLY A 109 3.70 12.38 9.25
CA GLY A 109 2.81 13.45 8.80
C GLY A 109 2.02 13.12 7.53
N ILE A 110 1.91 11.83 7.17
CA ILE A 110 1.23 11.39 5.95
C ILE A 110 -0.28 11.37 6.18
N ILE A 111 -1.02 12.07 5.31
CA ILE A 111 -2.49 12.04 5.34
C ILE A 111 -3.01 10.75 4.69
N LEU A 112 -3.73 9.96 5.49
CA LEU A 112 -4.35 8.71 5.05
C LEU A 112 -5.80 8.94 4.60
N GLN A 113 -6.20 8.23 3.54
CA GLN A 113 -7.59 8.15 3.07
C GLN A 113 -7.93 6.67 3.03
N ILE A 114 -8.80 6.23 3.94
CA ILE A 114 -9.22 4.84 4.03
C ILE A 114 -10.47 4.68 3.16
N LYS A 115 -10.45 3.66 2.29
CA LYS A 115 -11.61 3.30 1.48
C LYS A 115 -12.35 2.17 2.18
N GLU A 116 -13.61 2.43 2.52
CA GLU A 116 -14.54 1.39 2.92
C GLU A 116 -15.16 0.79 1.65
N GLU A 117 -14.99 -0.51 1.44
CA GLU A 117 -15.76 -1.24 0.44
C GLU A 117 -17.07 -1.68 1.12
N LYS A 118 -18.19 -1.03 0.79
CA LYS A 118 -19.52 -1.47 1.24
C LYS A 118 -19.78 -2.87 0.65
N PRO A 119 -20.29 -3.82 1.45
CA PRO A 119 -20.68 -5.11 0.91
C PRO A 119 -21.72 -4.89 -0.19
N THR A 120 -21.41 -5.37 -1.39
CA THR A 120 -22.33 -5.38 -2.51
C THR A 120 -23.55 -6.22 -2.12
N SER A 121 -24.75 -5.79 -2.48
CA SER A 121 -26.01 -6.48 -2.15
C SER A 121 -26.08 -7.94 -2.62
N ALA A 122 -25.14 -8.40 -3.45
CA ALA A 122 -24.97 -9.78 -3.85
C ALA A 122 -24.45 -10.72 -2.72
N ASP A 123 -23.75 -10.17 -1.72
CA ASP A 123 -23.12 -10.96 -0.65
C ASP A 123 -24.08 -11.25 0.53
N LEU A 124 -25.24 -10.57 0.59
CA LEU A 124 -26.25 -10.76 1.65
C LEU A 124 -27.16 -11.99 1.44
N GLY A 125 -26.88 -12.83 0.44
CA GLY A 125 -27.73 -13.98 0.09
C GLY A 125 -27.48 -15.28 0.88
N ARG A 126 -26.56 -15.32 1.85
CA ARG A 126 -26.25 -16.54 2.62
C ARG A 126 -26.11 -16.31 4.12
N THR A 127 -27.04 -15.59 4.75
CA THR A 127 -27.22 -15.68 6.20
C THR A 127 -28.20 -16.80 6.53
N SER A 128 -27.69 -17.83 7.21
CA SER A 128 -28.47 -18.92 7.78
C SER A 128 -29.52 -18.37 8.74
N ARG A 129 -30.73 -18.96 8.75
CA ARG A 129 -31.92 -18.55 9.52
C ARG A 129 -31.72 -18.46 11.05
N ASN A 130 -30.56 -18.82 11.57
CA ASN A 130 -30.33 -18.98 13.01
C ASN A 130 -29.80 -17.71 13.73
N ASP A 131 -29.29 -16.71 13.01
CA ASP A 131 -28.68 -15.52 13.65
C ASP A 131 -29.66 -14.39 13.98
N ILE A 132 -30.94 -14.53 13.60
CA ILE A 132 -31.96 -13.47 13.76
C ILE A 132 -32.41 -13.31 15.23
N HIS A 133 -32.07 -14.23 16.13
CA HIS A 133 -32.58 -14.18 17.50
C HIS A 133 -31.82 -13.25 18.47
N VAL A 134 -30.63 -12.74 18.12
CA VAL A 134 -29.82 -11.96 19.08
C VAL A 134 -30.05 -10.44 18.99
N LEU A 135 -30.61 -9.93 17.88
CA LEU A 135 -30.73 -8.49 17.63
C LEU A 135 -32.06 -7.82 18.06
N ARG A 136 -32.94 -8.52 18.77
CA ARG A 136 -34.29 -8.02 19.13
C ARG A 136 -34.48 -7.58 20.59
N LYS A 137 -33.41 -7.38 21.38
CA LYS A 137 -33.53 -7.03 22.81
C LYS A 137 -33.18 -5.61 23.23
N PHE A 138 -32.79 -4.73 22.31
CA PHE A 138 -32.58 -3.32 22.62
C PHE A 138 -33.46 -2.45 21.73
N ASN A 139 -34.71 -2.19 22.16
CA ASN A 139 -35.41 -0.95 21.84
C ASN A 139 -36.70 -0.78 22.68
N GLY A 140 -36.64 0.17 23.62
CA GLY A 140 -37.74 1.11 23.87
C GLY A 140 -38.75 0.81 24.98
N ARG A 141 -38.58 1.46 26.14
CA ARG A 141 -39.71 2.08 26.85
C ARG A 141 -39.24 3.23 27.76
N VAL A 142 -39.24 4.44 27.20
CA VAL A 142 -39.24 5.68 27.98
C VAL A 142 -40.66 5.88 28.50
N ARG A 143 -40.88 5.83 29.81
CA ARG A 143 -42.13 6.25 30.44
C ARG A 143 -42.01 7.74 30.80
N LYS A 144 -42.80 8.58 30.12
CA LYS A 144 -43.18 9.91 30.62
C LYS A 144 -44.24 9.71 31.69
N HIS A 145 -44.11 10.35 32.85
CA HIS A 145 -45.26 10.68 33.70
C HIS A 145 -45.08 12.09 34.26
N LEU A 146 -46.25 12.75 34.34
CA LEU A 146 -46.50 14.13 34.77
C LEU A 146 -45.92 14.47 36.14
#